data_AF-A0A0F7CI95-F1
#
_entry.id   AF-A0A0F7CI95-F1
#
_cell.length_a   1.000
_cell.length_b   1.000
_cell.length_c   1.000
_cell.angle_alpha   90.00
_cell.angle_beta   90.00
_cell.angle_gamma   90.00
#
_symmetry.space_group_name_H-M   'P 1'
#
loop_
_entity.id
_entity.type
_entity.pdbx_description
1 polymer ?
#
loop_
_entity_poly.entity_id
_entity_poly.type
_entity_poly.pdbx_seq_one_letter_code
_entity_poly.pdbx_strand_id
1 'polypeptide(L)'
;MYTYTLNNPINRIDPSGHDSYVFYEPKDWSGQAKSEEQRLTKLYGTPVHLIPISNTKEFKENWNQMGYDSDGNKIKIEGVSLLFHGHPTTIIINAETKQYVTTNPEGKTYESGTTALYIGSLNYKTLLELNVLTCNGGNINYTNNTAITFLENNNINKVTAWDGELGYTKKGSTYTPRLGGNQWSFFTKWMKGAIRLPVGEVTYTKNSKGYITVYYNSPES
;
A
#
# COMPACT_ATOMS: atom_id res chain seq x y z
N MET A 1 2.26 23.14 -45.92
CA MET A 1 3.38 22.45 -45.26
C MET A 1 2.78 21.63 -44.13
N TYR A 2 2.67 20.32 -44.32
CA TYR A 2 2.10 19.39 -43.36
C TYR A 2 3.19 18.85 -42.45
N THR A 3 2.99 18.92 -41.14
CA THR A 3 3.62 18.05 -40.15
C THR A 3 2.67 17.94 -38.97
N TYR A 4 1.74 16.99 -39.07
CA TYR A 4 1.06 16.44 -37.89
C TYR A 4 1.96 15.30 -37.40
N THR A 5 2.52 15.43 -36.21
CA THR A 5 3.23 14.33 -35.55
C THR A 5 2.19 13.32 -35.06
N LEU A 6 2.04 12.24 -35.84
CA LEU A 6 1.33 11.03 -35.44
C LEU A 6 2.11 10.34 -34.32
N ASN A 7 1.91 10.78 -33.08
CA ASN A 7 2.10 9.92 -31.92
C ASN A 7 0.91 8.95 -31.88
N ASN A 8 0.98 7.88 -32.66
CA ASN A 8 0.19 6.69 -32.37
C ASN A 8 0.76 6.10 -31.08
N PRO A 9 0.02 6.06 -29.95
CA PRO A 9 0.41 5.21 -28.85
C PRO A 9 0.44 3.78 -29.40
N ILE A 10 1.59 3.11 -29.28
CA ILE A 10 1.65 1.67 -29.51
C ILE A 10 0.75 1.06 -28.45
N ASN A 11 -0.46 0.71 -28.86
CA ASN A 11 -1.44 -0.01 -28.08
C ASN A 11 -0.87 -1.42 -27.87
N ARG A 12 -0.03 -1.60 -26.85
CA ARG A 12 0.36 -2.93 -26.38
C ARG A 12 -0.86 -3.48 -25.65
N ILE A 13 -1.72 -4.16 -26.41
CA ILE A 13 -2.72 -5.05 -25.84
C ILE A 13 -1.92 -6.13 -25.10
N ASP A 14 -1.95 -6.12 -23.77
CA ASP A 14 -1.44 -7.19 -22.94
C ASP A 14 -2.34 -8.42 -23.13
N PRO A 15 -1.89 -9.49 -23.80
CA PRO A 15 -2.71 -10.67 -24.03
C PRO A 15 -2.93 -11.50 -22.76
N SER A 16 -2.25 -11.17 -21.64
CA SER A 16 -2.35 -11.91 -20.39
C SER A 16 -3.46 -11.43 -19.46
N GLY A 17 -3.87 -10.15 -19.55
CA GLY A 17 -4.95 -9.57 -18.75
C GLY A 17 -4.59 -9.49 -17.26
N HIS A 18 -3.37 -9.05 -16.95
CA HIS A 18 -2.88 -8.89 -15.58
C HIS A 18 -2.40 -7.46 -15.36
N ASP A 19 -2.74 -6.84 -14.22
CA ASP A 19 -2.34 -5.48 -13.89
C ASP A 19 -1.74 -5.36 -12.49
N SER A 20 -0.85 -4.39 -12.33
CA SER A 20 -0.35 -3.92 -11.04
C SER A 20 -0.72 -2.45 -10.83
N TYR A 21 -0.80 -2.01 -9.57
CA TYR A 21 -1.27 -0.67 -9.23
C TYR A 21 -0.43 -0.04 -8.12
N VAL A 22 -0.17 1.26 -8.23
CA VAL A 22 0.54 2.05 -7.21
C VAL A 22 -0.33 3.24 -6.85
N PHE A 23 -0.91 3.20 -5.65
CA PHE A 23 -1.67 4.30 -5.08
C PHE A 23 -0.72 5.16 -4.26
N TYR A 24 -0.70 6.47 -4.50
CA TYR A 24 0.23 7.34 -3.79
C TYR A 24 -0.32 8.74 -3.57
N GLU A 25 0.12 9.39 -2.50
CA GLU A 25 -0.10 10.83 -2.32
C GLU A 25 0.96 11.59 -3.16
N PRO A 26 0.53 12.45 -4.11
CA PRO A 26 1.43 12.98 -5.13
C PRO A 26 2.42 14.05 -4.65
N LYS A 27 2.12 14.77 -3.56
CA LYS A 27 2.98 15.82 -3.01
C LYS A 27 4.30 15.25 -2.48
N ASP A 28 4.24 14.14 -1.75
CA ASP A 28 5.40 13.59 -1.04
C ASP A 28 6.01 12.34 -1.71
N TRP A 29 5.23 11.57 -2.48
CA TRP A 29 5.63 10.22 -2.90
C TRP A 29 5.81 10.01 -4.40
N SER A 30 5.72 11.05 -5.24
CA SER A 30 5.82 10.89 -6.70
C SER A 30 7.09 10.17 -7.18
N GLY A 31 8.26 10.46 -6.60
CA GLY A 31 9.52 9.81 -6.99
C GLY A 31 9.60 8.33 -6.56
N GLN A 32 9.06 8.05 -5.38
CA GLN A 32 8.99 6.72 -4.78
C GLN A 32 7.99 5.85 -5.54
N ALA A 33 6.84 6.41 -5.91
CA ALA A 33 5.83 5.75 -6.74
C ALA A 33 6.42 5.34 -8.08
N LYS A 34 7.24 6.19 -8.72
CA LYS A 34 7.91 5.81 -9.98
C LYS A 34 8.95 4.70 -9.81
N SER A 35 9.66 4.68 -8.68
CA SER A 35 10.58 3.57 -8.37
C SER A 35 9.84 2.26 -8.11
N GLU A 36 8.68 2.35 -7.45
CA GLU A 36 7.83 1.19 -7.17
C GLU A 36 7.18 0.63 -8.44
N GLU A 37 6.75 1.51 -9.36
CA GLU A 37 6.30 1.11 -10.69
C GLU A 37 7.38 0.33 -11.43
N GLN A 38 8.63 0.83 -11.46
CA GLN A 38 9.74 0.10 -12.07
C GLN A 38 10.00 -1.26 -11.40
N ARG A 39 9.86 -1.34 -10.07
CA ARG A 39 10.01 -2.60 -9.32
C ARG A 39 8.94 -3.60 -9.72
N LEU A 40 7.67 -3.19 -9.74
CA LEU A 40 6.53 -4.05 -10.09
C LEU A 40 6.61 -4.47 -11.57
N THR A 41 6.90 -3.55 -12.49
CA THR A 41 7.10 -3.88 -13.92
C THR A 41 8.20 -4.93 -14.08
N LYS A 42 9.31 -4.82 -13.34
CA LYS A 42 10.40 -5.81 -13.43
C LYS A 42 10.00 -7.16 -12.81
N LEU A 43 9.24 -7.16 -11.73
CA LEU A 43 8.85 -8.37 -11.01
C LEU A 43 7.81 -9.20 -11.79
N TYR A 44 6.88 -8.51 -12.44
CA TYR A 44 5.67 -9.11 -13.01
C TYR A 44 5.64 -9.07 -14.54
N GLY A 45 6.31 -8.09 -15.17
CA GLY A 45 6.28 -7.92 -16.62
C GLY A 45 4.95 -7.36 -17.14
N THR A 46 4.02 -7.00 -16.27
CA THR A 46 2.68 -6.47 -16.60
C THR A 46 2.65 -4.94 -16.59
N PRO A 47 1.62 -4.31 -17.18
CA PRO A 47 1.36 -2.89 -16.98
C PRO A 47 1.23 -2.55 -15.48
N VAL A 48 1.71 -1.35 -15.13
CA VAL A 48 1.58 -0.79 -13.79
C VAL A 48 0.89 0.56 -13.88
N HIS A 49 -0.22 0.71 -13.16
CA HIS A 49 -0.99 1.96 -13.11
C HIS A 49 -0.55 2.81 -11.92
N LEU A 50 0.01 3.99 -12.20
CA LEU A 50 0.29 5.01 -11.17
C LEU A 50 -0.96 5.84 -10.92
N ILE A 51 -1.53 5.72 -9.72
CA ILE A 51 -2.79 6.35 -9.34
C ILE A 51 -2.53 7.40 -8.24
N PRO A 52 -2.49 8.70 -8.59
CA PRO A 52 -2.41 9.75 -7.59
C PRO A 52 -3.73 9.84 -6.82
N ILE A 53 -3.66 9.91 -5.49
CA ILE A 53 -4.81 9.99 -4.60
C ILE A 53 -4.69 11.22 -3.72
N SER A 54 -5.71 12.08 -3.75
CA SER A 54 -5.74 13.32 -2.96
C SER A 54 -6.76 13.28 -1.82
N ASN A 55 -7.71 12.34 -1.83
CA ASN A 55 -8.77 12.21 -0.83
C ASN A 55 -9.32 10.76 -0.72
N THR A 56 -10.10 10.47 0.32
CA THR A 56 -10.61 9.09 0.54
C THR A 56 -11.63 8.64 -0.48
N LYS A 57 -12.34 9.56 -1.14
CA LYS A 57 -13.30 9.23 -2.20
C LYS A 57 -12.56 8.65 -3.41
N GLU A 58 -11.51 9.35 -3.87
CA GLU A 58 -10.63 8.86 -4.95
C GLU A 58 -9.99 7.52 -4.59
N PHE A 59 -9.52 7.36 -3.34
CA PHE A 59 -8.98 6.09 -2.87
C PHE A 59 -10.00 4.95 -3.05
N LYS A 60 -11.23 5.16 -2.57
CA LYS A 60 -12.30 4.17 -2.67
C LYS A 60 -12.68 3.86 -4.11
N GLU A 61 -12.87 4.89 -4.93
CA GLU A 61 -13.28 4.75 -6.33
C GLU A 61 -12.23 3.97 -7.14
N ASN A 62 -10.96 4.36 -7.03
CA ASN A 62 -9.87 3.69 -7.74
C ASN A 62 -9.63 2.27 -7.22
N TRP A 63 -9.67 2.05 -5.89
CA TRP A 63 -9.57 0.70 -5.35
C TRP A 63 -10.68 -0.18 -5.91
N ASN A 64 -11.91 0.33 -5.91
CA ASN A 64 -13.07 -0.42 -6.38
C ASN A 64 -13.01 -0.74 -7.88
N GLN A 65 -12.39 0.13 -8.68
CA GLN A 65 -12.23 -0.04 -10.12
C GLN A 65 -11.08 -0.99 -10.52
N MET A 66 -10.13 -1.30 -9.64
CA MET A 66 -9.04 -2.24 -9.97
C MET A 66 -9.55 -3.61 -10.44
N GLY A 67 -8.80 -4.25 -11.34
CA GLY A 67 -9.11 -5.60 -11.82
C GLY A 67 -10.11 -5.64 -12.97
N TYR A 68 -10.28 -4.53 -13.68
CA TYR A 68 -11.11 -4.44 -14.88
C TYR A 68 -10.35 -3.71 -16.01
N ASP A 69 -10.46 -4.20 -17.23
CA ASP A 69 -9.96 -3.51 -18.43
C ASP A 69 -10.93 -2.41 -18.91
N SER A 70 -10.58 -1.71 -20.00
CA SER A 70 -11.41 -0.65 -20.58
C SER A 70 -12.78 -1.11 -21.08
N ASP A 71 -12.92 -2.41 -21.38
CA ASP A 71 -14.15 -3.03 -21.88
C ASP A 71 -14.99 -3.62 -20.73
N GLY A 72 -14.51 -3.51 -19.49
CA GLY A 72 -15.17 -4.02 -18.29
C GLY A 72 -14.95 -5.51 -18.03
N ASN A 73 -14.02 -6.16 -18.73
CA ASN A 73 -13.67 -7.55 -18.46
C ASN A 73 -12.77 -7.64 -17.22
N LYS A 74 -12.95 -8.71 -16.45
CA LYS A 74 -12.11 -8.96 -15.28
C LYS A 74 -10.70 -9.34 -15.71
N ILE A 75 -9.73 -8.67 -15.10
CA ILE A 75 -8.30 -8.95 -15.23
C ILE A 75 -7.73 -9.31 -13.85
N LYS A 76 -6.67 -10.12 -13.82
CA LYS A 76 -6.02 -10.49 -12.55
C LYS A 76 -5.21 -9.32 -12.04
N ILE A 77 -5.13 -9.19 -10.72
CA ILE A 77 -4.31 -8.16 -10.08
C ILE A 77 -3.10 -8.85 -9.44
N GLU A 78 -1.90 -8.42 -9.83
CA GLU A 78 -0.65 -9.00 -9.31
C GLU A 78 -0.16 -8.23 -8.09
N GLY A 79 0.45 -7.06 -8.29
CA GLY A 79 0.96 -6.22 -7.20
C GLY A 79 0.14 -4.96 -7.00
N VAL A 80 -0.21 -4.65 -5.75
CA VAL A 80 -0.73 -3.34 -5.35
C VAL A 80 0.22 -2.73 -4.32
N SER A 81 0.59 -1.47 -4.48
CA SER A 81 1.40 -0.74 -3.51
C SER A 81 0.73 0.54 -3.07
N LEU A 82 0.73 0.80 -1.76
CA LEU A 82 0.11 1.97 -1.12
C LEU A 82 1.21 2.84 -0.49
N LEU A 83 1.50 4.00 -1.10
CA LEU A 83 2.55 4.93 -0.64
C LEU A 83 1.91 6.17 -0.02
N PHE A 84 1.83 6.17 1.30
CA PHE A 84 1.19 7.21 2.08
C PHE A 84 1.89 7.38 3.43
N HIS A 85 1.64 8.50 4.09
CA HIS A 85 1.88 8.57 5.53
C HIS A 85 0.92 7.64 6.26
N GLY A 86 1.28 7.21 7.46
CA GLY A 86 0.41 6.34 8.25
C GLY A 86 0.92 6.06 9.64
N HIS A 87 0.14 5.29 10.36
CA HIS A 87 0.44 4.72 11.67
C HIS A 87 -0.29 3.36 11.77
N PRO A 88 -0.16 2.59 12.89
CA PRO A 88 -0.57 1.19 12.91
C PRO A 88 -1.96 0.90 12.36
N THR A 89 -2.94 1.75 12.68
CA THR A 89 -4.36 1.51 12.38
C THR A 89 -4.96 2.48 11.37
N THR A 90 -4.15 3.33 10.73
CA THR A 90 -4.64 4.39 9.84
C THR A 90 -3.63 4.70 8.73
N ILE A 91 -4.13 4.81 7.50
CA ILE A 91 -3.43 5.42 6.37
C ILE A 91 -3.90 6.86 6.25
N ILE A 92 -2.95 7.79 6.16
CA ILE A 92 -3.21 9.22 6.04
C ILE A 92 -3.16 9.59 4.57
N ILE A 93 -4.35 9.79 3.97
CA ILE A 93 -4.47 10.22 2.58
C ILE A 93 -4.16 11.71 2.49
N ASN A 94 -4.75 12.52 3.38
CA ASN A 94 -4.48 13.95 3.46
C ASN A 94 -4.78 14.47 4.88
N ALA A 95 -3.74 14.79 5.64
CA ALA A 95 -3.87 15.29 7.01
C ALA A 95 -4.54 16.67 7.09
N GLU A 96 -4.27 17.55 6.12
CA GLU A 96 -4.78 18.94 6.09
C GLU A 96 -6.31 18.95 5.98
N THR A 97 -6.87 18.03 5.18
CA THR A 97 -8.31 17.88 4.97
C THR A 97 -8.94 16.72 5.74
N LYS A 98 -8.19 16.16 6.71
CA LYS A 98 -8.62 15.07 7.60
C LYS A 98 -9.16 13.84 6.84
N GLN A 99 -8.51 13.46 5.75
CA GLN A 99 -8.85 12.32 4.92
C GLN A 99 -8.02 11.10 5.34
N TYR A 100 -8.69 10.09 5.90
CA TYR A 100 -8.05 8.93 6.49
C TYR A 100 -8.73 7.63 6.04
N VAL A 101 -7.93 6.58 5.84
CA VAL A 101 -8.40 5.20 5.72
C VAL A 101 -8.06 4.49 7.03
N THR A 102 -9.00 3.76 7.62
CA THR A 102 -8.86 3.19 8.96
C THR A 102 -9.15 1.69 9.00
N THR A 103 -8.58 1.02 9.99
CA THR A 103 -8.86 -0.36 10.37
C THR A 103 -10.09 -0.50 11.29
N ASN A 104 -10.62 0.62 11.80
CA ASN A 104 -11.79 0.61 12.67
C ASN A 104 -13.10 0.43 11.88
N PRO A 105 -13.90 -0.63 12.13
CA PRO A 105 -15.18 -0.86 11.45
C PRO A 105 -16.22 0.24 11.71
N GLU A 106 -16.07 1.06 12.75
CA GLU A 106 -16.96 2.19 13.02
C GLU A 106 -16.73 3.40 12.08
N GLY A 107 -15.73 3.33 11.19
CA GLY A 107 -15.43 4.40 10.26
C GLY A 107 -14.84 5.64 10.93
N LYS A 108 -14.03 5.45 11.98
CA LYS A 108 -13.31 6.50 12.69
C LYS A 108 -11.88 6.08 13.02
N THR A 109 -10.91 6.99 12.97
CA THR A 109 -9.56 6.72 13.48
C THR A 109 -9.60 6.37 14.97
N TYR A 110 -8.76 5.42 15.42
CA TYR A 110 -8.70 5.06 16.84
C TYR A 110 -8.11 6.18 17.70
N GLU A 111 -7.16 6.94 17.14
CA GLU A 111 -6.37 7.92 17.89
C GLU A 111 -7.09 9.24 18.12
N SER A 112 -7.86 9.71 17.13
CA SER A 112 -8.51 11.03 17.18
C SER A 112 -10.03 10.96 17.05
N GLY A 113 -10.62 9.78 16.84
CA GLY A 113 -12.06 9.64 16.61
C GLY A 113 -12.56 10.33 15.34
N THR A 114 -11.67 10.69 14.42
CA THR A 114 -12.01 11.42 13.19
C THR A 114 -12.64 10.47 12.19
N THR A 115 -13.73 10.88 11.55
CA THR A 115 -14.38 10.11 10.47
C THR A 115 -13.36 9.69 9.42
N ALA A 116 -13.37 8.41 9.07
CA ALA A 116 -12.41 7.77 8.20
C ALA A 116 -13.06 6.65 7.37
N LEU A 117 -12.50 6.36 6.20
CA LEU A 117 -12.95 5.26 5.36
C LEU A 117 -12.47 3.93 5.94
N TYR A 118 -13.39 3.06 6.37
CA TYR A 118 -13.03 1.72 6.85
C TYR A 118 -12.55 0.83 5.69
N ILE A 119 -11.41 0.15 5.87
CA ILE A 119 -10.83 -0.78 4.87
C ILE A 119 -11.84 -1.87 4.47
N GLY A 120 -12.58 -2.45 5.41
CA GLY A 120 -13.56 -3.49 5.10
C GLY A 120 -14.81 -3.00 4.36
N SER A 121 -14.94 -1.70 4.11
CA SER A 121 -16.01 -1.13 3.26
C SER A 121 -15.62 -1.01 1.78
N LEU A 122 -14.38 -1.37 1.44
CA LEU A 122 -13.89 -1.42 0.06
C LEU A 122 -14.40 -2.68 -0.64
N ASN A 123 -14.44 -2.65 -1.98
CA ASN A 123 -14.75 -3.85 -2.75
C ASN A 123 -13.66 -4.91 -2.52
N TYR A 124 -14.10 -6.13 -2.26
CA TYR A 124 -13.24 -7.30 -2.11
C TYR A 124 -12.39 -7.53 -3.36
N LYS A 125 -11.08 -7.76 -3.17
CA LYS A 125 -10.13 -8.04 -4.26
C LYS A 125 -9.42 -9.36 -4.05
N THR A 126 -8.99 -9.96 -5.18
CA THR A 126 -8.01 -11.05 -5.20
C THR A 126 -6.70 -10.51 -5.76
N LEU A 127 -5.64 -10.53 -4.96
CA LEU A 127 -4.33 -9.95 -5.26
C LEU A 127 -3.22 -10.99 -4.99
N LEU A 128 -2.13 -10.94 -5.75
CA LEU A 128 -0.95 -11.73 -5.43
C LEU A 128 -0.11 -11.07 -4.31
N GLU A 129 0.12 -9.77 -4.37
CA GLU A 129 0.90 -9.01 -3.39
C GLU A 129 0.24 -7.66 -3.09
N LEU A 130 0.21 -7.29 -1.81
CA LEU A 130 -0.06 -5.92 -1.37
C LEU A 130 1.14 -5.38 -0.57
N ASN A 131 1.66 -4.23 -0.95
CA ASN A 131 2.72 -3.52 -0.22
C ASN A 131 2.13 -2.29 0.48
N VAL A 132 2.05 -2.36 1.80
CA VAL A 132 1.63 -1.23 2.64
C VAL A 132 2.88 -0.42 3.01
N LEU A 133 3.23 0.52 2.13
CA LEU A 133 4.40 1.39 2.26
C LEU A 133 4.04 2.65 3.07
N THR A 134 3.61 2.42 4.31
CA THR A 134 3.29 3.46 5.29
C THR A 134 4.07 3.22 6.58
N CYS A 135 4.38 4.27 7.35
CA CYS A 135 4.94 4.10 8.69
C CYS A 135 4.02 3.22 9.55
N ASN A 136 4.60 2.23 10.22
CA ASN A 136 3.94 1.33 11.18
C ASN A 136 2.75 0.52 10.63
N GLY A 137 2.48 0.48 9.33
CA GLY A 137 1.32 -0.25 8.78
C GLY A 137 1.35 -1.76 9.03
N GLY A 138 2.55 -2.30 9.31
CA GLY A 138 2.77 -3.68 9.71
C GLY A 138 3.19 -3.84 11.17
N ASN A 139 2.92 -2.86 12.03
CA ASN A 139 3.41 -2.91 13.42
C ASN A 139 2.90 -4.15 14.16
N ILE A 140 3.83 -5.01 14.58
CA ILE A 140 3.53 -6.35 15.12
C ILE A 140 2.93 -6.32 16.54
N ASN A 141 2.91 -5.15 17.19
CA ASN A 141 2.21 -4.98 18.48
C ASN A 141 0.69 -4.77 18.29
N TYR A 142 0.22 -4.65 17.04
CA TYR A 142 -1.17 -4.39 16.70
C TYR A 142 -1.75 -5.59 15.95
N THR A 143 -2.69 -6.28 16.59
CA THR A 143 -3.44 -7.39 15.98
C THR A 143 -4.41 -6.94 14.88
N ASN A 144 -4.67 -5.65 14.78
CA ASN A 144 -5.54 -5.03 13.78
C ASN A 144 -4.79 -3.94 12.99
N ASN A 145 -3.50 -4.13 12.71
CA ASN A 145 -2.77 -3.18 11.87
C ASN A 145 -3.31 -3.17 10.43
N THR A 146 -2.95 -2.14 9.65
CA THR A 146 -3.46 -1.97 8.29
C THR A 146 -3.19 -3.18 7.40
N ALA A 147 -2.01 -3.80 7.51
CA ALA A 147 -1.67 -5.01 6.76
C ALA A 147 -2.62 -6.18 7.05
N ILE A 148 -2.87 -6.45 8.34
CA ILE A 148 -3.80 -7.49 8.78
C ILE A 148 -5.22 -7.19 8.31
N THR A 149 -5.71 -5.95 8.48
CA THR A 149 -7.07 -5.60 8.08
C THR A 149 -7.29 -5.72 6.57
N PHE A 150 -6.32 -5.32 5.73
CA PHE A 150 -6.41 -5.58 4.29
C PHE A 150 -6.47 -7.08 3.99
N LEU A 151 -5.61 -7.86 4.64
CA LEU A 151 -5.54 -9.31 4.47
C LEU A 151 -6.85 -9.99 4.90
N GLU A 152 -7.50 -9.55 5.97
CA GLU A 152 -8.78 -10.10 6.44
C GLU A 152 -9.93 -9.78 5.48
N ASN A 153 -9.94 -8.58 4.89
CA ASN A 153 -11.03 -8.10 4.04
C ASN A 153 -10.83 -8.37 2.54
N ASN A 154 -9.81 -9.16 2.16
CA ASN A 154 -9.50 -9.51 0.76
C ASN A 154 -8.95 -10.94 0.64
N ASN A 155 -8.76 -11.40 -0.60
CA ASN A 155 -7.97 -12.60 -0.91
C ASN A 155 -6.57 -12.17 -1.37
N ILE A 156 -5.61 -12.09 -0.46
CA ILE A 156 -4.26 -11.64 -0.77
C ILE A 156 -3.28 -12.76 -0.38
N ASN A 157 -2.42 -13.19 -1.30
CA ASN A 157 -1.45 -14.25 -1.00
C ASN A 157 -0.43 -13.79 0.04
N LYS A 158 0.08 -12.55 -0.11
CA LYS A 158 0.99 -11.93 0.85
C LYS A 158 0.81 -10.41 0.96
N VAL A 159 0.95 -9.89 2.17
CA VAL A 159 1.01 -8.45 2.44
C VAL A 159 2.38 -8.13 3.04
N THR A 160 3.13 -7.26 2.40
CA THR A 160 4.37 -6.70 2.96
C THR A 160 4.08 -5.33 3.54
N ALA A 161 4.59 -5.05 4.75
CA ALA A 161 4.35 -3.80 5.45
C ALA A 161 5.52 -3.45 6.38
N TRP A 162 5.44 -2.30 7.04
CA TRP A 162 6.52 -1.80 7.88
C TRP A 162 6.14 -1.78 9.37
N ASP A 163 6.93 -2.48 10.18
CA ASP A 163 6.98 -2.33 11.63
C ASP A 163 8.06 -1.31 11.99
N GLY A 164 7.64 -0.09 12.31
CA GLY A 164 8.51 1.07 12.50
C GLY A 164 8.21 2.22 11.55
N GLU A 165 8.87 3.35 11.77
CA GLU A 165 8.86 4.47 10.83
C GLU A 165 9.52 4.04 9.53
N LEU A 166 8.86 4.32 8.41
CA LEU A 166 9.34 4.04 7.06
C LEU A 166 10.17 5.23 6.55
N GLY A 167 11.29 4.93 5.90
CA GLY A 167 12.07 5.90 5.14
C GLY A 167 12.48 5.33 3.78
N TYR A 168 13.15 6.15 2.98
CA TYR A 168 13.67 5.73 1.69
C TYR A 168 15.15 6.07 1.57
N THR A 169 15.91 5.18 0.92
CA THR A 169 17.25 5.46 0.44
C THR A 169 17.17 5.82 -1.03
N LYS A 170 17.70 6.98 -1.40
CA LYS A 170 17.76 7.42 -2.80
C LYS A 170 19.14 7.09 -3.39
N LYS A 171 19.18 6.35 -4.48
CA LYS A 171 20.38 6.10 -5.29
C LYS A 171 20.08 6.44 -6.74
N GLY A 172 20.58 7.58 -7.22
CA GLY A 172 20.19 8.11 -8.53
C GLY A 172 18.71 8.48 -8.56
N SER A 173 17.96 7.94 -9.52
CA SER A 173 16.50 8.09 -9.63
C SER A 173 15.70 7.03 -8.86
N THR A 174 16.36 6.04 -8.28
CA THR A 174 15.70 4.94 -7.57
C THR A 174 15.58 5.23 -6.08
N TYR A 175 14.39 5.00 -5.55
CA TYR A 175 14.06 5.04 -4.13
C TYR A 175 13.77 3.63 -3.65
N THR A 176 14.46 3.19 -2.59
CA THR A 176 14.26 1.87 -1.97
C THR A 176 13.76 2.07 -0.55
N PRO A 177 12.65 1.43 -0.17
CA PRO A 177 12.11 1.55 1.19
C PRO A 177 13.08 0.90 2.20
N ARG A 178 13.16 1.49 3.39
CA ARG A 178 14.00 1.04 4.49
C ARG A 178 13.41 1.49 5.81
N LEU A 179 13.92 0.94 6.91
CA LEU A 179 13.61 1.48 8.22
C LEU A 179 14.10 2.93 8.32
N GLY A 180 13.24 3.82 8.80
CA GLY A 180 13.52 5.24 9.00
C GLY A 180 14.66 5.45 9.99
N GLY A 181 15.44 6.52 9.79
CA GLY A 181 16.56 6.83 10.70
C GLY A 181 16.10 7.38 12.04
N ASN A 182 14.89 7.94 12.10
CA ASN A 182 14.25 8.42 13.31
C ASN A 182 13.05 7.51 13.62
N GLN A 183 13.07 6.86 14.78
CA GLN A 183 12.03 5.93 15.27
C GLN A 183 11.28 6.50 16.49
N TRP A 184 11.32 7.82 16.70
CA TRP A 184 10.75 8.45 17.91
C TRP A 184 9.27 8.15 18.09
N SER A 185 8.46 8.27 17.02
CA SER A 185 7.02 7.98 17.08
C SER A 185 6.73 6.51 17.37
N PHE A 186 7.52 5.58 16.80
CA PHE A 186 7.46 4.16 17.15
C PHE A 186 7.61 3.97 18.66
N PHE A 187 8.72 4.47 19.25
CA PHE A 187 9.01 4.29 20.67
C PHE A 187 8.04 5.01 21.60
N THR A 188 7.59 6.21 21.25
CA THR A 188 6.78 7.03 22.16
C THR A 188 5.27 6.83 22.02
N LYS A 189 4.80 6.28 20.89
CA LYS A 189 3.35 6.17 20.60
C LYS A 189 2.90 4.76 20.25
N TRP A 190 3.71 3.99 19.52
CA TRP A 190 3.25 2.77 18.84
C TRP A 190 3.80 1.46 19.41
N MET A 191 4.45 1.51 20.57
CA MET A 191 4.96 0.30 21.22
C MET A 191 3.90 -0.51 21.97
N LYS A 192 2.73 0.05 22.32
CA LYS A 192 1.70 -0.62 23.15
C LYS A 192 2.27 -1.30 24.41
N GLY A 193 3.30 -0.69 25.03
CA GLY A 193 3.97 -1.23 26.22
C GLY A 193 4.98 -2.36 25.95
N ALA A 194 5.16 -2.81 24.70
CA ALA A 194 6.22 -3.73 24.34
C ALA A 194 7.57 -3.00 24.28
N ILE A 195 8.59 -3.51 24.97
CA ILE A 195 9.95 -2.95 24.91
C ILE A 195 10.73 -3.73 23.86
N ARG A 196 10.76 -3.22 22.63
CA ARG A 196 11.51 -3.82 21.51
C ARG A 196 11.91 -2.78 20.47
N LEU A 197 12.89 -3.14 19.64
CA LEU A 197 13.19 -2.39 18.42
C LEU A 197 12.15 -2.71 17.33
N PRO A 198 11.88 -1.75 16.41
CA PRO A 198 11.15 -2.05 15.19
C PRO A 198 11.94 -3.05 14.34
N VAL A 199 11.26 -4.05 13.78
CA VAL A 199 11.92 -5.09 12.98
C VAL A 199 12.03 -4.72 11.49
N GLY A 200 11.40 -3.62 11.08
CA GLY A 200 11.43 -3.15 9.69
C GLY A 200 10.37 -3.82 8.83
N GLU A 201 10.77 -4.35 7.67
CA GLU A 201 9.84 -4.99 6.75
C GLU A 201 9.33 -6.31 7.33
N VAL A 202 8.02 -6.47 7.32
CA VAL A 202 7.30 -7.65 7.79
C VAL A 202 6.41 -8.18 6.67
N THR A 203 6.26 -9.50 6.57
CA THR A 203 5.36 -10.16 5.63
C THR A 203 4.27 -10.90 6.38
N TYR A 204 3.02 -10.68 5.98
CA TYR A 204 1.84 -11.38 6.48
C TYR A 204 1.28 -12.29 5.39
N THR A 205 0.90 -13.51 5.77
CA THR A 205 0.20 -14.45 4.89
C THR A 205 -1.01 -15.03 5.61
N LYS A 206 -2.08 -15.34 4.88
CA LYS A 206 -3.28 -15.97 5.41
C LYS A 206 -3.40 -17.38 4.84
N ASN A 207 -3.42 -18.38 5.70
CA ASN A 207 -3.61 -19.75 5.25
C ASN A 207 -5.09 -20.06 4.92
N SER A 208 -5.36 -21.23 4.36
CA SER A 208 -6.70 -21.66 3.95
C SER A 208 -7.72 -21.74 5.09
N LYS A 209 -7.26 -21.79 6.36
CA LYS A 209 -8.12 -21.76 7.56
C LYS A 209 -8.34 -20.35 8.11
N GLY A 210 -7.79 -19.32 7.44
CA GLY A 210 -7.90 -17.93 7.85
C GLY A 210 -6.88 -17.48 8.91
N TYR A 211 -5.96 -18.35 9.35
CA TYR A 211 -4.92 -17.93 10.29
C TYR A 211 -3.87 -17.09 9.59
N ILE A 212 -3.51 -15.97 10.22
CA ILE A 212 -2.49 -15.06 9.74
C ILE A 212 -1.15 -15.40 10.40
N THR A 213 -0.12 -15.55 9.58
CA THR A 213 1.28 -15.75 10.02
C THR A 213 2.10 -14.55 9.59
N VAL A 214 2.94 -14.05 10.52
CA VAL A 214 3.88 -12.97 10.29
C VAL A 214 5.31 -13.51 10.19
N TYR A 215 6.05 -13.03 9.20
CA TYR A 215 7.45 -13.35 8.97
C TYR A 215 8.25 -12.05 8.91
N TYR A 216 9.44 -12.05 9.50
CA TYR A 216 10.40 -10.96 9.38
C TYR A 216 11.80 -11.50 9.63
N ASN A 217 12.78 -10.88 8.99
CA ASN A 217 14.16 -11.14 9.33
C ASN A 217 14.45 -10.39 10.63
N SER A 218 14.48 -11.10 11.76
CA SER A 218 15.14 -10.55 12.93
C SER A 218 16.62 -10.44 12.56
N PRO A 219 17.23 -9.24 12.57
CA PRO A 219 18.68 -9.19 12.64
C PRO A 219 19.05 -10.00 13.88
N GLU A 220 19.88 -11.03 13.70
CA GLU A 220 20.39 -11.84 14.82
C GLU A 220 20.99 -10.89 15.85
N SER A 221 20.63 -11.14 17.12
CA SER A 221 21.00 -10.38 18.32
C SER A 221 22.49 -10.20 18.49
#